data_AF-A0A661BBP7-F1
#
_entry.id   AF-A0A661BBP7-F1
#
_cell.length_a   1.000
_cell.length_b   1.000
_cell.length_c   1.000
_cell.angle_alpha   90.00
_cell.angle_beta   90.00
_cell.angle_gamma   90.00
#
_symmetry.space_group_name_H-M   'P 1'
#
loop_
_entity.id
_entity.type
_entity.pdbx_description
1 polymer ?
#
loop_
_entity_poly.entity_id
_entity_poly.type
_entity_poly.pdbx_seq_one_letter_code
_entity_poly.pdbx_strand_id
1 'polypeptide(L)'
;MYRVIGFLLVLGLLAGVMGLIEGTYEIYSDGQKVGECTFRLTKHATGYWLHSSTEMTAAGTKTKYEVETFYDEGYHPKNYIVKIFVPGSQQKVEAKFQMGKATVTAGDPRRQTTQTFDFPANGYILDQNIFDHFVPLGKVIDPTVGEFKADVIIPQLMMVVKLDLKNVGEEVVDEKKVTRFSGSVGPFEVNLALREDHVVTNIEYPSQKLKITLTNVNIVERKPHDLPVGFQPITPEQASNKKFMKELRKGKLLKGSIFLNPQGVLDKIYIKRLEQDFDGKIEHDKIEGTIKVIRQSHKITVAGDFPPEKPLKAAEKYSKPEPGIESDFEEIVNKANEVVKKCKTIADAVKAINLWVKNNVECAPQRYSAKEAITLGKGDCHTKARLCVAMLRAVGLPARIVRGVLYVDGKLIDHSWVEVFIGPGLGWAPLDPTTGEVDEISARHISLWLEDDEPPVYAKDIKLEVEKFK
;
A
#
# COMPACT_ATOMS: atom_id res chain seq x y z
N MET A 1 -33.41 -21.65 -41.17
CA MET A 1 -32.72 -22.75 -40.47
C MET A 1 -31.27 -22.32 -40.26
N TYR A 2 -31.01 -21.51 -39.23
CA TYR A 2 -29.70 -20.92 -38.95
C TYR A 2 -28.94 -21.81 -37.95
N ARG A 3 -27.77 -22.31 -38.34
CA ARG A 3 -26.81 -22.96 -37.44
C ARG A 3 -25.89 -21.89 -36.86
N VAL A 4 -26.03 -21.68 -35.56
CA VAL A 4 -25.09 -20.92 -34.73
C VAL A 4 -23.89 -21.82 -34.46
N ILE A 5 -22.70 -21.41 -34.88
CA ILE A 5 -21.42 -22.01 -34.44
C ILE A 5 -20.92 -21.11 -33.31
N GLY A 6 -20.98 -21.65 -32.09
CA GLY A 6 -20.51 -20.97 -30.88
C GLY A 6 -18.98 -20.90 -30.88
N PHE A 7 -18.46 -19.69 -30.70
CA PHE A 7 -17.08 -19.47 -30.27
C PHE A 7 -17.02 -19.70 -28.76
N LEU A 8 -16.31 -20.76 -28.34
CA LEU A 8 -15.88 -20.92 -26.96
C LEU A 8 -14.85 -19.82 -26.65
N LEU A 9 -15.24 -18.86 -25.81
CA LEU A 9 -14.33 -18.01 -25.07
C LEU A 9 -13.58 -18.89 -24.06
N VAL A 10 -12.32 -19.18 -24.33
CA VAL A 10 -11.40 -19.69 -23.31
C VAL A 10 -11.04 -18.52 -22.40
N LEU A 11 -11.91 -18.26 -21.42
CA LEU A 11 -11.60 -17.43 -20.26
C LEU A 11 -10.58 -18.19 -19.41
N GLY A 12 -9.30 -17.97 -19.70
CA GLY A 12 -8.23 -18.27 -18.76
C GLY A 12 -8.37 -17.35 -17.55
N LEU A 13 -9.07 -17.83 -16.52
CA LEU A 13 -8.98 -17.30 -15.16
C LEU A 13 -7.52 -17.46 -14.69
N LEU A 14 -6.67 -16.48 -14.98
CA LEU A 14 -5.43 -16.28 -14.25
C LEU A 14 -5.81 -15.68 -12.89
N ALA A 15 -6.12 -16.58 -11.96
CA ALA A 15 -6.29 -16.26 -10.56
C ALA A 15 -4.98 -15.66 -10.01
N GLY A 16 -4.93 -14.33 -9.96
CA GLY A 16 -4.40 -13.55 -8.86
C GLY A 16 -2.97 -13.83 -8.41
N VAL A 17 -1.99 -13.94 -9.30
CA VAL A 17 -0.59 -13.82 -8.85
C VAL A 17 -0.43 -12.44 -8.20
N MET A 18 -0.15 -12.40 -6.90
CA MET A 18 0.43 -11.23 -6.25
C MET A 18 1.78 -10.96 -6.91
N GLY A 19 1.81 -10.16 -7.97
CA GLY A 19 3.05 -9.73 -8.58
C GLY A 19 3.66 -8.60 -7.76
N LEU A 20 4.90 -8.76 -7.33
CA LEU A 20 5.79 -7.62 -7.08
C LEU A 20 6.61 -7.44 -8.35
N ILE A 21 6.51 -6.26 -8.95
CA ILE A 21 7.39 -5.85 -10.04
C ILE A 21 8.18 -4.66 -9.52
N GLU A 22 9.47 -4.84 -9.31
CA GLU A 22 10.38 -3.76 -8.97
C GLU A 22 11.47 -3.64 -10.03
N GLY A 23 11.91 -2.43 -10.29
CA GLY A 23 12.91 -2.20 -11.31
C GLY A 23 13.42 -0.77 -11.32
N THR A 24 14.39 -0.56 -12.19
CA THR A 24 15.10 0.70 -12.36
C THR A 24 15.16 1.02 -13.84
N TYR A 25 14.71 2.23 -14.15
CA TYR A 25 14.96 2.86 -15.43
C TYR A 25 16.12 3.84 -15.30
N GLU A 26 17.08 3.77 -16.21
CA GLU A 26 18.04 4.85 -16.42
C GLU A 26 17.50 5.84 -17.45
N ILE A 27 17.69 7.13 -17.16
CA ILE A 27 17.16 8.23 -17.97
C ILE A 27 18.34 8.92 -18.65
N TYR A 28 18.26 9.02 -19.97
CA TYR A 28 19.26 9.64 -20.82
C TYR A 28 18.67 10.81 -21.58
N SER A 29 19.41 11.92 -21.64
CA SER A 29 19.10 13.08 -22.48
C SER A 29 20.30 13.36 -23.37
N ASP A 30 20.09 13.47 -24.68
CA ASP A 30 21.16 13.69 -25.67
C ASP A 30 22.32 12.68 -25.51
N GLY A 31 21.97 11.42 -25.20
CA GLY A 31 22.92 10.32 -24.99
C GLY A 31 23.64 10.31 -23.64
N GLN A 32 23.46 11.31 -22.78
CA GLN A 32 24.06 11.36 -21.45
C GLN A 32 23.08 10.91 -20.37
N LYS A 33 23.53 10.07 -19.42
CA LYS A 33 22.70 9.69 -18.27
C LYS A 33 22.45 10.94 -17.42
N VAL A 34 21.18 11.31 -17.28
CA VAL A 34 20.73 12.47 -16.50
C VAL A 34 20.01 12.08 -15.22
N GLY A 35 19.60 10.82 -15.08
CA GLY A 35 18.86 10.38 -13.90
C GLY A 35 18.50 8.92 -13.90
N GLU A 36 17.69 8.54 -12.91
CA GLU A 36 17.11 7.22 -12.77
C GLU A 36 15.74 7.28 -12.11
N CYS A 37 14.92 6.28 -12.40
CA CYS A 37 13.61 6.07 -11.81
C CYS A 37 13.56 4.65 -11.24
N THR A 38 13.47 4.52 -9.92
CA THR A 38 13.17 3.25 -9.27
C THR A 38 11.67 3.13 -9.07
N PHE A 39 11.10 1.97 -9.32
CA PHE A 39 9.67 1.73 -9.18
C PHE A 39 9.37 0.40 -8.51
N ARG A 40 8.19 0.33 -7.89
CA ARG A 40 7.62 -0.86 -7.29
C ARG A 40 6.12 -0.90 -7.55
N LEU A 41 5.67 -1.86 -8.35
CA LEU A 41 4.28 -2.20 -8.55
C LEU A 41 3.93 -3.43 -7.70
N THR A 42 3.08 -3.24 -6.71
CA THR A 42 2.64 -4.30 -5.79
C THR A 42 1.17 -4.60 -6.04
N LYS A 43 0.85 -5.88 -6.27
CA LYS A 43 -0.55 -6.34 -6.31
C LYS A 43 -1.23 -6.10 -4.96
N HIS A 44 -2.41 -5.50 -5.02
CA HIS A 44 -3.29 -5.30 -3.89
C HIS A 44 -4.61 -6.06 -4.13
N ALA A 45 -5.40 -6.35 -3.08
CA ALA A 45 -6.64 -7.14 -3.17
C ALA A 45 -7.73 -6.57 -4.11
N THR A 46 -7.65 -5.28 -4.43
CA THR A 46 -8.64 -4.54 -5.24
C THR A 46 -8.00 -3.82 -6.43
N GLY A 47 -6.72 -4.10 -6.71
CA GLY A 47 -5.96 -3.39 -7.73
C GLY A 47 -4.46 -3.45 -7.54
N TYR A 48 -3.76 -2.34 -7.75
CA TYR A 48 -2.29 -2.27 -7.70
C TYR A 48 -1.83 -0.93 -7.13
N TRP A 49 -0.80 -0.98 -6.27
CA TRP A 49 -0.07 0.21 -5.85
C TRP A 49 1.23 0.32 -6.64
N LEU A 50 1.45 1.48 -7.26
CA LEU A 50 2.72 1.85 -7.86
C LEU A 50 3.36 2.95 -7.01
N HIS A 51 4.55 2.67 -6.49
CA HIS A 51 5.41 3.64 -5.85
C HIS A 51 6.65 3.84 -6.71
N SER A 52 7.09 5.08 -6.91
CA SER A 52 8.35 5.34 -7.59
C SER A 52 9.05 6.58 -7.06
N SER A 53 10.38 6.58 -7.21
CA SER A 53 11.24 7.72 -6.98
C SER A 53 12.06 7.97 -8.24
N THR A 54 11.88 9.14 -8.84
CA THR A 54 12.69 9.59 -9.98
C THR A 54 13.60 10.72 -9.53
N GLU A 55 14.90 10.60 -9.79
CA GLU A 55 15.86 11.68 -9.59
C GLU A 55 16.58 11.96 -10.91
N MET A 56 16.52 13.21 -11.38
CA MET A 56 17.17 13.60 -12.63
C MET A 56 17.73 15.02 -12.56
N THR A 57 18.78 15.29 -13.34
CA THR A 57 19.34 16.62 -13.55
C THR A 57 19.15 17.03 -15.00
N ALA A 58 18.27 18.00 -15.24
CA ALA A 58 18.02 18.56 -16.55
C ALA A 58 18.39 20.04 -16.54
N ALA A 59 19.15 20.50 -17.54
CA ALA A 59 19.60 21.90 -17.66
C ALA A 59 20.21 22.47 -16.36
N GLY A 60 20.99 21.66 -15.64
CA GLY A 60 21.64 22.04 -14.36
C GLY A 60 20.70 22.06 -13.14
N THR A 61 19.42 21.74 -13.31
CA THR A 61 18.46 21.66 -12.20
C THR A 61 18.22 20.22 -11.80
N LYS A 62 18.61 19.87 -10.57
CA LYS A 62 18.33 18.57 -9.97
C LYS A 62 16.88 18.56 -9.46
N THR A 63 16.07 17.65 -9.98
CA THR A 63 14.67 17.48 -9.61
C THR A 63 14.44 16.06 -9.12
N LYS A 64 13.68 15.93 -8.03
CA LYS A 64 13.23 14.64 -7.51
C LYS A 64 11.72 14.55 -7.52
N TYR A 65 11.18 13.42 -7.94
CA TYR A 65 9.76 13.11 -7.96
C TYR A 65 9.52 11.88 -7.08
N GLU A 66 8.58 11.98 -6.14
CA GLU A 66 8.11 10.87 -5.33
C GLU A 66 6.65 10.64 -5.67
N VAL A 67 6.33 9.46 -6.22
CA VAL A 67 5.03 9.17 -6.83
C VAL A 67 4.36 8.00 -6.12
N GLU A 68 3.06 8.14 -5.91
CA GLU A 68 2.18 7.10 -5.41
C GLU A 68 0.91 7.07 -6.28
N THR A 69 0.63 5.92 -6.89
CA THR A 69 -0.58 5.73 -7.72
C THR A 69 -1.29 4.44 -7.32
N PHE A 70 -2.60 4.52 -7.07
CA PHE A 70 -3.46 3.35 -6.95
C PHE A 70 -4.22 3.13 -8.25
N TYR A 71 -4.17 1.90 -8.76
CA TYR A 71 -4.93 1.44 -9.92
C TYR A 71 -5.94 0.37 -9.49
N ASP A 72 -7.04 0.21 -10.25
CA ASP A 72 -7.90 -0.98 -10.13
C ASP A 72 -7.30 -2.21 -10.85
N GLU A 73 -8.06 -3.30 -10.88
CA GLU A 73 -7.71 -4.55 -11.58
C GLU A 73 -7.40 -4.37 -13.08
N GLY A 74 -7.98 -3.35 -13.72
CA GLY A 74 -7.75 -3.03 -15.14
C GLY A 74 -6.59 -2.06 -15.38
N TYR A 75 -5.82 -1.76 -14.33
CA TYR A 75 -4.77 -0.74 -14.35
C TYR A 75 -5.29 0.67 -14.64
N HIS A 76 -6.54 0.97 -14.28
CA HIS A 76 -7.10 2.32 -14.40
C HIS A 76 -6.87 3.10 -13.10
N PRO A 77 -6.37 4.35 -13.17
CA PRO A 77 -6.00 5.10 -11.98
C PRO A 77 -7.24 5.46 -11.14
N LYS A 78 -7.13 5.33 -9.82
CA LYS A 78 -8.14 5.71 -8.81
C LYS A 78 -7.66 6.86 -7.93
N ASN A 79 -6.37 6.87 -7.62
CA ASN A 79 -5.72 7.94 -6.90
C ASN A 79 -4.29 8.12 -7.42
N TYR A 80 -3.82 9.36 -7.49
CA TYR A 80 -2.47 9.71 -7.90
C TYR A 80 -1.96 10.86 -7.05
N ILE A 81 -0.73 10.75 -6.56
CA ILE A 81 -0.03 11.81 -5.85
C ILE A 81 1.41 11.84 -6.35
N VAL A 82 1.90 13.03 -6.68
CA VAL A 82 3.34 13.28 -6.86
C VAL A 82 3.77 14.45 -6.00
N LYS A 83 4.90 14.27 -5.32
CA LYS A 83 5.65 15.35 -4.66
C LYS A 83 6.87 15.66 -5.53
N ILE A 84 6.99 16.92 -5.94
CA ILE A 84 8.05 17.41 -6.82
C ILE A 84 8.98 18.28 -5.98
N PHE A 85 10.25 17.90 -5.92
CA PHE A 85 11.29 18.60 -5.19
C PHE A 85 12.27 19.21 -6.18
N VAL A 86 12.36 20.52 -6.15
CA VAL A 86 13.31 21.34 -6.90
C VAL A 86 14.09 22.21 -5.90
N PRO A 87 15.30 22.68 -6.21
CA PRO A 87 16.09 23.47 -5.27
C PRO A 87 15.29 24.69 -4.76
N GLY A 88 15.07 24.73 -3.45
CA GLY A 88 14.35 25.83 -2.79
C GLY A 88 12.82 25.82 -2.93
N SER A 89 12.19 24.81 -3.55
CA SER A 89 10.74 24.70 -3.59
C SER A 89 10.21 23.26 -3.63
N GLN A 90 8.96 23.09 -3.19
CA GLN A 90 8.27 21.80 -3.25
C GLN A 90 6.87 22.04 -3.80
N GLN A 91 6.47 21.22 -4.75
CA GLN A 91 5.13 21.20 -5.32
C GLN A 91 4.47 19.85 -5.07
N LYS A 92 3.14 19.83 -5.08
CA LYS A 92 2.35 18.61 -4.98
C LYS A 92 1.28 18.64 -6.06
N VAL A 93 1.12 17.52 -6.75
CA VAL A 93 -0.01 17.28 -7.65
C VAL A 93 -0.76 16.05 -7.14
N GLU A 94 -2.08 16.17 -7.04
CA GLU A 94 -2.98 15.08 -6.67
C GLU A 94 -4.05 14.93 -7.74
N ALA A 95 -4.40 13.70 -8.12
CA ALA A 95 -5.54 13.43 -8.98
C ALA A 95 -6.43 12.33 -8.38
N LYS A 96 -7.73 12.59 -8.32
CA LYS A 96 -8.77 11.64 -7.87
C LYS A 96 -9.69 11.30 -9.03
N PHE A 97 -10.01 10.02 -9.18
CA PHE A 97 -10.79 9.49 -10.30
C PHE A 97 -12.06 8.85 -9.79
N GLN A 98 -13.22 9.45 -10.10
CA GLN A 98 -14.51 8.96 -9.64
C GLN A 98 -15.62 9.35 -10.61
N MET A 99 -16.60 8.47 -10.81
CA MET A 99 -17.83 8.78 -11.55
C MET A 99 -17.60 9.38 -12.96
N GLY A 100 -16.60 8.88 -13.71
CA GLY A 100 -16.28 9.39 -15.05
C GLY A 100 -15.62 10.77 -15.07
N LYS A 101 -15.07 11.20 -13.93
CA LYS A 101 -14.36 12.47 -13.78
C LYS A 101 -12.96 12.22 -13.20
N ALA A 102 -12.02 13.07 -13.60
CA ALA A 102 -10.72 13.23 -12.95
C ALA A 102 -10.62 14.63 -12.36
N THR A 103 -10.40 14.74 -11.05
CA THR A 103 -10.18 16.02 -10.37
C THR A 103 -8.72 16.12 -9.97
N VAL A 104 -8.03 17.12 -10.54
CA VAL A 104 -6.60 17.37 -10.33
C VAL A 104 -6.43 18.62 -9.48
N THR A 105 -5.62 18.54 -8.44
CA THR A 105 -5.19 19.67 -7.62
C THR A 105 -3.68 19.77 -7.69
N ALA A 106 -3.14 20.92 -8.10
CA ALA A 106 -1.70 21.16 -8.18
C ALA A 106 -1.30 22.48 -7.52
N GLY A 107 -0.11 22.52 -6.94
CA GLY A 107 0.52 23.75 -6.49
C GLY A 107 1.47 23.57 -5.32
N ASP A 108 1.86 24.69 -4.71
CA ASP A 108 2.64 24.71 -3.47
C ASP A 108 1.71 24.71 -2.24
N PRO A 109 2.21 24.47 -1.02
CA PRO A 109 1.37 24.45 0.19
C PRO A 109 0.62 25.76 0.49
N ARG A 110 1.01 26.89 -0.12
CA ARG A 110 0.41 28.22 0.06
C ARG A 110 -0.56 28.58 -1.08
N ARG A 111 -0.40 28.00 -2.27
CA ARG A 111 -1.24 28.26 -3.46
C ARG A 111 -1.49 26.98 -4.24
N GLN A 112 -2.75 26.59 -4.32
CA GLN A 112 -3.22 25.42 -5.06
C GLN A 112 -4.29 25.83 -6.10
N THR A 113 -4.29 25.11 -7.22
CA THR A 113 -5.31 25.20 -8.28
C THR A 113 -5.96 23.83 -8.42
N THR A 114 -7.28 23.79 -8.55
CA THR A 114 -8.05 22.56 -8.75
C THR A 114 -8.86 22.66 -10.03
N GLN A 115 -8.82 21.60 -10.85
CA GLN A 115 -9.61 21.49 -12.07
C GLN A 115 -10.19 20.08 -12.20
N THR A 116 -11.38 19.97 -12.79
CA THR A 116 -12.06 18.70 -13.04
C THR A 116 -12.28 18.50 -14.53
N PHE A 117 -12.01 17.29 -14.99
CA PHE A 117 -12.11 16.86 -16.39
C PHE A 117 -13.11 15.72 -16.53
N ASP A 118 -13.76 15.64 -17.68
CA ASP A 118 -14.36 14.38 -18.12
C ASP A 118 -13.24 13.38 -18.39
N PHE A 119 -13.34 12.20 -17.80
CA PHE A 119 -12.32 11.17 -17.90
C PHE A 119 -12.95 9.78 -17.87
N PRO A 120 -12.80 8.97 -18.92
CA PRO A 120 -13.50 7.70 -19.02
C PRO A 120 -12.97 6.70 -17.98
N ALA A 121 -13.84 5.76 -17.58
CA ALA A 121 -13.49 4.77 -16.55
C ALA A 121 -12.32 3.86 -16.93
N ASN A 122 -12.07 3.69 -18.24
CA ASN A 122 -10.98 2.91 -18.80
C ASN A 122 -9.78 3.77 -19.26
N GLY A 123 -9.69 5.03 -18.84
CA GLY A 123 -8.55 5.88 -19.14
C GLY A 123 -7.29 5.50 -18.34
N TYR A 124 -6.14 6.03 -18.73
CA TYR A 124 -4.85 5.82 -18.07
C TYR A 124 -4.18 7.15 -17.68
N ILE A 125 -3.07 7.07 -16.96
CA ILE A 125 -2.29 8.23 -16.53
C ILE A 125 -0.89 8.14 -17.14
N LEU A 126 -0.40 9.26 -17.68
CA LEU A 126 0.98 9.42 -18.14
C LEU A 126 1.40 10.85 -17.82
N ASP A 127 2.13 11.05 -16.71
CA ASP A 127 2.50 12.39 -16.27
C ASP A 127 3.91 12.82 -16.71
N GLN A 128 4.18 14.12 -16.68
CA GLN A 128 5.46 14.67 -17.12
C GLN A 128 6.62 14.22 -16.23
N ASN A 129 7.68 13.69 -16.86
CA ASN A 129 8.88 13.19 -16.17
C ASN A 129 8.63 12.05 -15.19
N ILE A 130 7.46 11.41 -15.27
CA ILE A 130 7.06 10.26 -14.45
C ILE A 130 6.94 9.03 -15.36
N PHE A 131 7.99 8.21 -15.41
CA PHE A 131 8.12 7.11 -16.39
C PHE A 131 7.60 5.77 -15.89
N ASP A 132 7.36 5.64 -14.59
CA ASP A 132 6.84 4.43 -13.96
C ASP A 132 5.42 4.06 -14.47
N HIS A 133 4.63 5.02 -14.94
CA HIS A 133 3.31 4.79 -15.53
C HIS A 133 3.32 3.86 -16.75
N PHE A 134 4.47 3.71 -17.42
CA PHE A 134 4.61 2.76 -18.51
C PHE A 134 4.62 1.30 -18.02
N VAL A 135 4.91 1.05 -16.73
CA VAL A 135 4.86 -0.28 -16.13
C VAL A 135 3.44 -0.87 -16.15
N PRO A 136 2.40 -0.20 -15.59
CA PRO A 136 1.02 -0.67 -15.73
C PRO A 136 0.50 -0.57 -17.17
N LEU A 137 0.93 0.42 -17.97
CA LEU A 137 0.54 0.52 -19.38
C LEU A 137 1.01 -0.70 -20.18
N GLY A 138 2.22 -1.20 -19.93
CA GLY A 138 2.73 -2.42 -20.55
C GLY A 138 1.87 -3.66 -20.28
N LYS A 139 1.14 -3.69 -19.15
CA LYS A 139 0.22 -4.79 -18.80
C LYS A 139 -1.08 -4.79 -19.59
N VAL A 140 -1.46 -3.65 -20.16
CA VAL A 140 -2.72 -3.52 -20.92
C VAL A 140 -2.51 -3.47 -22.42
N ILE A 141 -1.31 -3.09 -22.88
CA ILE A 141 -0.95 -3.18 -24.30
C ILE A 141 -0.71 -4.66 -24.62
N ASP A 142 -1.49 -5.18 -25.56
CA ASP A 142 -1.23 -6.49 -26.16
C ASP A 142 -0.03 -6.37 -27.12
N PRO A 143 1.09 -7.08 -26.89
CA PRO A 143 2.27 -7.00 -27.76
C PRO A 143 2.03 -7.57 -29.16
N THR A 144 0.89 -8.23 -29.41
CA THR A 144 0.55 -8.87 -30.69
C THR A 144 -0.38 -8.04 -31.56
N VAL A 145 -1.02 -6.98 -31.03
CA VAL A 145 -1.92 -6.13 -31.81
C VAL A 145 -1.16 -5.06 -32.59
N GLY A 146 -1.77 -4.60 -33.68
CA GLY A 146 -1.19 -3.57 -34.56
C GLY A 146 -1.31 -2.14 -34.03
N GLU A 147 -2.28 -1.85 -33.16
CA GLU A 147 -2.55 -0.49 -32.66
C GLU A 147 -3.13 -0.52 -31.24
N PHE A 148 -2.79 0.47 -30.42
CA PHE A 148 -3.36 0.72 -29.10
C PHE A 148 -3.74 2.19 -28.96
N LYS A 149 -4.97 2.45 -28.52
CA LYS A 149 -5.52 3.80 -28.32
C LYS A 149 -6.20 3.92 -26.98
N ALA A 150 -5.95 5.02 -26.28
CA ALA A 150 -6.61 5.31 -25.00
C ALA A 150 -6.71 6.82 -24.70
N ASP A 151 -7.62 7.18 -23.82
CA ASP A 151 -7.59 8.49 -23.15
C ASP A 151 -6.58 8.44 -22.00
N VAL A 152 -5.72 9.45 -21.93
CA VAL A 152 -4.73 9.58 -20.87
C VAL A 152 -4.79 10.96 -20.24
N ILE A 153 -4.66 11.04 -18.92
CA ILE A 153 -4.51 12.30 -18.21
C ILE A 153 -3.03 12.58 -17.96
N ILE A 154 -2.65 13.85 -18.09
CA ILE A 154 -1.33 14.40 -17.71
C ILE A 154 -1.57 15.38 -16.55
N PRO A 155 -1.57 14.93 -15.28
CA PRO A 155 -1.92 15.77 -14.14
C PRO A 155 -1.11 17.05 -13.98
N GLN A 156 0.21 17.04 -14.19
CA GLN A 156 1.04 18.25 -14.11
C GLN A 156 0.64 19.31 -15.15
N LEU A 157 0.11 18.89 -16.30
CA LEU A 157 -0.41 19.80 -17.33
C LEU A 157 -1.90 20.08 -17.21
N MET A 158 -2.61 19.44 -16.26
CA MET A 158 -4.06 19.58 -16.09
C MET A 158 -4.81 19.36 -17.42
N MET A 159 -4.49 18.27 -18.12
CA MET A 159 -5.12 17.99 -19.42
C MET A 159 -5.36 16.49 -19.65
N VAL A 160 -6.42 16.19 -20.40
CA VAL A 160 -6.71 14.86 -20.94
C VAL A 160 -6.40 14.87 -22.43
N VAL A 161 -5.61 13.90 -22.89
CA VAL A 161 -5.18 13.74 -24.28
C VAL A 161 -5.39 12.31 -24.76
N LYS A 162 -5.20 12.07 -26.06
CA LYS A 162 -5.19 10.72 -26.62
C LYS A 162 -3.78 10.15 -26.63
N LEU A 163 -3.64 8.90 -26.22
CA LEU A 163 -2.51 8.05 -26.53
C LEU A 163 -2.88 7.23 -27.76
N ASP A 164 -2.00 7.24 -28.77
CA ASP A 164 -2.11 6.45 -29.99
C ASP A 164 -0.73 5.80 -30.24
N LEU A 165 -0.69 4.47 -30.29
CA LEU A 165 0.53 3.68 -30.49
C LEU A 165 0.30 2.68 -31.60
N LYS A 166 1.26 2.55 -32.51
CA LYS A 166 1.24 1.56 -33.59
C LYS A 166 2.44 0.66 -33.49
N ASN A 167 2.21 -0.64 -33.67
CA ASN A 167 3.29 -1.61 -33.80
C ASN A 167 4.05 -1.31 -35.10
N VAL A 168 5.36 -1.07 -34.97
CA VAL A 168 6.27 -0.74 -36.09
C VAL A 168 7.29 -1.84 -36.37
N GLY A 169 7.25 -2.94 -35.61
CA GLY A 169 8.14 -4.09 -35.82
C GLY A 169 8.33 -4.93 -34.59
N GLU A 170 8.89 -6.12 -34.82
CA GLU A 170 9.24 -7.08 -33.78
C GLU A 170 10.72 -7.46 -33.92
N GLU A 171 11.38 -7.67 -32.79
CA GLU A 171 12.76 -8.13 -32.72
C GLU A 171 12.91 -9.14 -31.58
N VAL A 172 14.06 -9.82 -31.52
CA VAL A 172 14.41 -10.71 -30.41
C VAL A 172 15.59 -10.10 -29.66
N VAL A 173 15.42 -9.86 -28.37
CA VAL A 173 16.44 -9.33 -27.47
C VAL A 173 16.55 -10.27 -26.28
N ASP A 174 17.75 -10.80 -26.02
CA ASP A 174 18.01 -11.75 -24.93
C ASP A 174 17.02 -12.93 -24.89
N GLU A 175 16.85 -13.58 -26.05
CA GLU A 175 15.94 -14.72 -26.27
C GLU A 175 14.44 -14.42 -26.08
N LYS A 176 14.08 -13.17 -25.79
CA LYS A 176 12.69 -12.74 -25.62
C LYS A 176 12.23 -11.91 -26.80
N LYS A 177 10.98 -12.15 -27.22
CA LYS A 177 10.35 -11.35 -28.26
C LYS A 177 10.03 -9.95 -27.72
N VAL A 178 10.39 -8.92 -28.49
CA VAL A 178 10.15 -7.52 -28.18
C VAL A 178 9.41 -6.86 -29.36
N THR A 179 8.30 -6.22 -29.05
CA THR A 179 7.49 -5.47 -30.00
C THR A 179 7.78 -3.97 -29.84
N ARG A 180 8.06 -3.28 -30.95
CA ARG A 180 8.30 -1.84 -30.99
C ARG A 180 7.01 -1.12 -31.35
N PHE A 181 6.67 -0.12 -30.55
CA PHE A 181 5.53 0.76 -30.79
C PHE A 181 6.02 2.20 -30.99
N SER A 182 5.37 2.92 -31.91
CA SER A 182 5.60 4.34 -32.16
C SER A 182 4.27 5.06 -32.28
N GLY A 183 4.21 6.29 -31.76
CA GLY A 183 3.02 7.12 -31.86
C GLY A 183 3.10 8.39 -31.01
N SER A 184 2.01 8.73 -30.34
CA SER A 184 1.89 10.02 -29.64
C SER A 184 1.04 9.97 -28.38
N VAL A 185 1.39 10.84 -27.43
CA VAL A 185 0.58 11.22 -26.27
C VAL A 185 0.20 12.68 -26.45
N GLY A 186 -1.00 12.93 -26.96
CA GLY A 186 -1.41 14.27 -27.38
C GLY A 186 -0.43 14.87 -28.39
N PRO A 187 0.22 16.01 -28.11
CA PRO A 187 1.18 16.62 -29.02
C PRO A 187 2.58 16.01 -28.95
N PHE A 188 2.86 15.07 -28.03
CA PHE A 188 4.20 14.55 -27.78
C PHE A 188 4.40 13.21 -28.49
N GLU A 189 5.46 13.09 -29.29
CA GLU A 189 5.86 11.82 -29.90
C GLU A 189 6.43 10.88 -28.83
N VAL A 190 6.04 9.61 -28.88
CA VAL A 190 6.54 8.57 -27.98
C VAL A 190 6.78 7.26 -28.72
N ASN A 191 7.91 6.63 -28.41
CA ASN A 191 8.22 5.27 -28.82
C ASN A 191 8.38 4.40 -27.58
N LEU A 192 7.98 3.13 -27.66
CA LEU A 192 8.22 2.17 -26.59
C LEU A 192 8.57 0.79 -27.13
N ALA A 193 9.28 0.02 -26.32
CA ALA A 193 9.59 -1.39 -26.58
C ALA A 193 8.91 -2.25 -25.51
N LEU A 194 8.05 -3.15 -25.94
CA LEU A 194 7.28 -4.04 -25.08
C LEU A 194 7.71 -5.48 -25.29
N ARG A 195 8.25 -6.09 -24.24
CA ARG A 195 8.61 -7.52 -24.24
C ARG A 195 7.37 -8.38 -24.12
N GLU A 196 7.42 -9.61 -24.62
CA GLU A 196 6.30 -10.56 -24.63
C GLU A 196 5.73 -10.91 -23.24
N ASP A 197 6.50 -10.69 -22.17
CA ASP A 197 6.04 -10.80 -20.77
C ASP A 197 5.48 -9.48 -20.19
N HIS A 198 5.08 -8.57 -21.07
CA HIS A 198 4.48 -7.27 -20.74
C HIS A 198 5.39 -6.37 -19.90
N VAL A 199 6.68 -6.34 -20.23
CA VAL A 199 7.68 -5.45 -19.63
C VAL A 199 8.10 -4.41 -20.65
N VAL A 200 7.94 -3.13 -20.30
CA VAL A 200 8.43 -2.02 -21.13
C VAL A 200 9.92 -1.85 -20.88
N THR A 201 10.75 -2.22 -21.86
CA THR A 201 12.21 -2.18 -21.73
C THR A 201 12.81 -0.84 -22.11
N ASN A 202 12.13 -0.08 -22.97
CA ASN A 202 12.61 1.19 -23.47
C ASN A 202 11.45 2.13 -23.79
N ILE A 203 11.63 3.42 -23.48
CA ILE A 203 10.72 4.50 -23.82
C ILE A 203 11.56 5.64 -24.40
N GLU A 204 11.11 6.24 -25.48
CA GLU A 204 11.80 7.37 -26.12
C GLU A 204 10.82 8.50 -26.41
N TYR A 205 11.23 9.73 -26.13
CA TYR A 205 10.56 10.95 -26.58
C TYR A 205 11.50 11.68 -27.54
N PRO A 206 11.43 11.41 -28.85
CA PRO A 206 12.42 11.86 -29.83
C PRO A 206 12.58 13.38 -29.86
N SER A 207 11.47 14.12 -29.81
CA SER A 207 11.48 15.59 -29.81
C SER A 207 12.20 16.20 -28.61
N GLN A 208 12.32 15.45 -27.52
CA GLN A 208 13.00 15.85 -26.28
C GLN A 208 14.40 15.23 -26.18
N LYS A 209 14.82 14.43 -27.16
CA LYS A 209 16.05 13.62 -27.12
C LYS A 209 16.18 12.78 -25.85
N LEU A 210 15.04 12.32 -25.33
CA LEU A 210 14.97 11.61 -24.07
C LEU A 210 14.81 10.11 -24.33
N LYS A 211 15.61 9.31 -23.64
CA LYS A 211 15.58 7.85 -23.70
C LYS A 211 15.61 7.26 -22.30
N ILE A 212 14.66 6.40 -22.00
CA ILE A 212 14.49 5.75 -20.71
C ILE A 212 14.67 4.24 -20.95
N THR A 213 15.61 3.62 -20.24
CA THR A 213 16.01 2.22 -20.49
C THR A 213 15.95 1.42 -19.21
N LEU A 214 15.26 0.28 -19.25
CA LEU A 214 15.15 -0.63 -18.11
C LEU A 214 16.49 -1.35 -17.92
N THR A 215 17.11 -1.18 -16.75
CA THR A 215 18.41 -1.82 -16.45
C THR A 215 18.28 -3.02 -15.54
N ASN A 216 17.26 -3.04 -14.68
CA ASN A 216 16.90 -4.21 -13.91
C ASN A 216 15.37 -4.31 -13.78
N VAL A 217 14.88 -5.54 -13.71
CA VAL A 217 13.51 -5.83 -13.32
C VAL A 217 13.49 -7.15 -12.59
N ASN A 218 12.90 -7.13 -11.41
CA ASN A 218 12.62 -8.31 -10.61
C ASN A 218 11.11 -8.50 -10.61
N ILE A 219 10.67 -9.64 -11.16
CA ILE A 219 9.27 -10.04 -11.19
C ILE A 219 9.15 -11.19 -10.20
N VAL A 220 8.60 -10.91 -9.03
CA VAL A 220 8.29 -11.93 -8.05
C VAL A 220 6.82 -12.28 -8.21
N GLU A 221 6.57 -13.43 -8.82
CA GLU A 221 5.25 -14.03 -8.82
C GLU A 221 4.98 -14.66 -7.45
N ARG A 222 4.05 -14.09 -6.70
CA ARG A 222 3.56 -14.64 -5.43
C ARG A 222 2.14 -15.15 -5.66
N LYS A 223 1.76 -16.32 -5.13
CA LYS A 223 0.38 -16.80 -5.32
C LYS A 223 -0.59 -15.86 -4.60
N PRO A 224 -1.86 -15.80 -5.02
CA PRO A 224 -2.83 -15.03 -4.27
C PRO A 224 -2.80 -15.49 -2.81
N HIS A 225 -2.73 -14.51 -1.91
CA HIS A 225 -2.70 -14.69 -0.47
C HIS A 225 -1.45 -15.32 0.16
N ASP A 226 -0.39 -15.64 -0.59
CA ASP A 226 0.89 -16.00 0.05
C ASP A 226 1.35 -14.87 0.98
N LEU A 227 2.30 -15.10 1.90
CA LEU A 227 2.88 -14.05 2.74
C LEU A 227 4.02 -13.30 2.02
N PRO A 228 4.35 -12.05 2.41
CA PRO A 228 5.48 -11.35 1.80
C PRO A 228 6.80 -12.12 2.03
N VAL A 229 7.73 -12.02 1.09
CA VAL A 229 9.01 -12.74 1.18
C VAL A 229 9.77 -12.30 2.43
N GLY A 230 10.06 -13.25 3.31
CA GLY A 230 10.79 -13.00 4.55
C GLY A 230 9.93 -12.54 5.74
N PHE A 231 8.62 -12.38 5.56
CA PHE A 231 7.67 -12.12 6.64
C PHE A 231 7.50 -13.37 7.52
N GLN A 232 7.71 -13.23 8.82
CA GLN A 232 7.68 -14.31 9.81
C GLN A 232 6.61 -14.04 10.89
N PRO A 233 5.32 -14.30 10.61
CA PRO A 233 4.25 -14.08 11.58
C PRO A 233 4.11 -15.23 12.57
N ILE A 234 3.20 -15.06 13.52
CA ILE A 234 2.70 -16.15 14.37
C ILE A 234 2.14 -17.27 13.48
N THR A 235 2.63 -18.49 13.66
CA THR A 235 2.15 -19.65 12.88
C THR A 235 0.80 -20.16 13.38
N PRO A 236 0.02 -20.91 12.58
CA PRO A 236 -1.23 -21.54 13.02
C PRO A 236 -1.04 -22.43 14.26
N GLU A 237 0.08 -23.15 14.34
CA GLU A 237 0.44 -23.99 15.49
C GLU A 237 0.65 -23.15 16.76
N GLN A 238 1.42 -22.07 16.65
CA GLN A 238 1.64 -21.13 17.74
C GLN A 238 0.34 -20.46 18.19
N ALA A 239 -0.50 -20.03 17.25
CA ALA A 239 -1.79 -19.41 17.53
C ALA A 239 -2.75 -20.35 18.28
N SER A 240 -2.71 -21.66 17.96
CA SER A 240 -3.51 -22.69 18.62
C SER A 240 -2.98 -23.06 20.01
N ASN A 241 -1.72 -22.71 20.31
CA ASN A 241 -1.09 -23.00 21.59
C ASN A 241 -1.53 -21.99 22.68
N LYS A 242 -2.44 -22.42 23.55
CA LYS A 242 -2.96 -21.59 24.66
C LYS A 242 -1.87 -21.03 25.59
N LYS A 243 -0.79 -21.77 25.83
CA LYS A 243 0.32 -21.31 26.68
C LYS A 243 1.07 -20.19 25.99
N PHE A 244 1.45 -20.39 24.72
CA PHE A 244 2.10 -19.36 23.90
C PHE A 244 1.26 -18.08 23.85
N MET A 245 -0.03 -18.19 23.52
CA MET A 245 -0.94 -17.04 23.46
C MET A 245 -1.13 -16.34 24.80
N LYS A 246 -1.05 -17.06 25.93
CA LYS A 246 -1.10 -16.47 27.27
C LYS A 246 0.20 -15.71 27.60
N GLU A 247 1.35 -16.20 27.16
CA GLU A 247 2.65 -15.52 27.37
C GLU A 247 2.77 -14.23 26.56
N LEU A 248 2.18 -14.17 25.36
CA LEU A 248 2.16 -12.94 24.54
C LEU A 248 1.49 -11.75 25.23
N ARG A 249 0.49 -12.02 26.08
CA ARG A 249 -0.22 -10.98 26.85
C ARG A 249 0.51 -10.52 28.11
N LYS A 250 1.69 -11.08 28.39
CA LYS A 250 2.52 -10.72 29.54
C LYS A 250 3.68 -9.83 29.10
N GLY A 251 4.24 -9.11 30.06
CA GLY A 251 5.34 -8.17 29.84
C GLY A 251 4.88 -6.76 30.16
N LYS A 252 5.47 -6.17 31.19
CA LYS A 252 5.20 -4.81 31.68
C LYS A 252 6.18 -3.79 31.13
N LEU A 253 7.41 -4.22 30.85
CA LEU A 253 8.48 -3.37 30.37
C LEU A 253 9.42 -4.16 29.47
N LEU A 254 9.77 -3.58 28.33
CA LEU A 254 10.87 -3.98 27.47
C LEU A 254 11.79 -2.77 27.29
N LYS A 255 13.09 -2.95 27.49
CA LYS A 255 14.13 -1.97 27.18
C LYS A 255 15.28 -2.66 26.47
N GLY A 256 15.81 -2.04 25.42
CA GLY A 256 16.96 -2.57 24.69
C GLY A 256 17.47 -1.62 23.62
N SER A 257 18.53 -2.04 22.94
CA SER A 257 19.07 -1.37 21.76
C SER A 257 18.51 -2.01 20.50
N ILE A 258 17.98 -1.21 19.57
CA ILE A 258 17.39 -1.67 18.31
C ILE A 258 18.20 -1.13 17.13
N PHE A 259 18.42 -2.00 16.14
CA PHE A 259 19.10 -1.68 14.89
C PHE A 259 18.34 -2.30 13.72
N LEU A 260 18.07 -1.52 12.68
CA LEU A 260 17.42 -1.98 11.46
C LEU A 260 17.83 -1.11 10.26
N ASN A 261 17.85 -1.71 9.07
CA ASN A 261 18.24 -1.05 7.81
C ASN A 261 17.05 -1.02 6.84
N PRO A 262 16.16 -0.01 6.95
CA PRO A 262 14.97 0.04 6.11
C PRO A 262 15.29 0.30 4.64
N GLN A 263 14.44 -0.25 3.78
CA GLN A 263 14.46 0.00 2.34
C GLN A 263 13.25 0.87 1.95
N GLY A 264 13.50 1.99 1.29
CA GLY A 264 12.45 2.89 0.79
C GLY A 264 12.17 4.10 1.69
N VAL A 265 11.00 4.73 1.48
CA VAL A 265 10.62 5.98 2.14
C VAL A 265 10.10 5.71 3.56
N LEU A 266 10.54 6.49 4.55
CA LEU A 266 10.20 6.33 5.97
C LEU A 266 9.08 7.27 6.46
N ASP A 267 8.16 7.65 5.58
CA ASP A 267 7.15 8.69 5.86
C ASP A 267 6.04 8.23 6.83
N LYS A 268 5.92 6.93 7.08
CA LYS A 268 4.97 6.33 8.04
C LYS A 268 5.63 5.73 9.29
N ILE A 269 6.87 6.13 9.61
CA ILE A 269 7.55 5.67 10.82
C ILE A 269 6.72 5.98 12.08
N TYR A 270 6.59 4.98 12.95
CA TYR A 270 5.75 5.01 14.16
C TYR A 270 6.45 4.30 15.33
N ILE A 271 7.72 4.65 15.52
CA ILE A 271 8.58 4.09 16.56
C ILE A 271 8.47 4.83 17.91
N LYS A 272 7.86 6.02 17.92
CA LYS A 272 7.65 6.84 19.13
C LYS A 272 6.17 7.14 19.35
N ARG A 273 5.67 6.82 20.54
CA ARG A 273 4.28 7.02 21.00
C ARG A 273 4.23 7.02 22.54
N LEU A 274 3.06 7.24 23.12
CA LEU A 274 2.92 7.49 24.58
C LEU A 274 3.59 6.41 25.45
N GLU A 275 3.39 5.12 25.14
CA GLU A 275 3.97 4.01 25.90
C GLU A 275 5.16 3.33 25.21
N GLN A 276 5.71 3.95 24.19
CA GLN A 276 6.93 3.49 23.54
C GLN A 276 7.82 4.68 23.21
N ASP A 277 8.93 4.78 23.92
CA ASP A 277 9.93 5.81 23.67
C ASP A 277 11.09 5.24 22.87
N PHE A 278 11.66 6.10 22.02
CA PHE A 278 12.83 5.82 21.22
C PHE A 278 13.76 7.03 21.31
N ASP A 279 15.04 6.74 21.54
CA ASP A 279 16.13 7.70 21.57
C ASP A 279 17.27 7.18 20.69
N GLY A 280 17.58 7.90 19.62
CA GLY A 280 18.51 7.43 18.59
C GLY A 280 18.43 8.20 17.28
N LYS A 281 19.04 7.63 16.25
CA LYS A 281 19.10 8.20 14.90
C LYS A 281 18.14 7.47 13.96
N ILE A 282 17.48 8.25 13.11
CA ILE A 282 16.58 7.79 12.05
C ILE A 282 17.07 8.42 10.75
N GLU A 283 17.69 7.62 9.90
CA GLU A 283 18.19 7.95 8.56
C GLU A 283 17.51 7.04 7.53
N HIS A 284 17.57 7.37 6.25
CA HIS A 284 16.79 6.68 5.20
C HIS A 284 17.06 5.17 5.10
N ASP A 285 18.28 4.74 5.45
CA ASP A 285 18.78 3.37 5.35
C ASP A 285 19.23 2.81 6.71
N LYS A 286 19.06 3.58 7.79
CA LYS A 286 19.60 3.23 9.10
C LYS A 286 18.75 3.80 10.23
N ILE A 287 18.23 2.91 11.09
CA ILE A 287 17.65 3.31 12.37
C ILE A 287 18.39 2.57 13.49
N GLU A 288 18.98 3.33 14.40
CA GLU A 288 19.72 2.80 15.55
C GLU A 288 19.44 3.63 16.81
N GLY A 289 19.17 2.96 17.92
CA GLY A 289 18.90 3.66 19.17
C GLY A 289 18.46 2.75 20.31
N THR A 290 18.12 3.37 21.44
CA THR A 290 17.49 2.69 22.57
C THR A 290 15.98 2.78 22.44
N ILE A 291 15.31 1.64 22.65
CA ILE A 291 13.86 1.55 22.69
C ILE A 291 13.38 1.14 24.09
N LYS A 292 12.29 1.77 24.53
CA LYS A 292 11.62 1.44 25.79
C LYS A 292 10.12 1.31 25.53
N VAL A 293 9.59 0.10 25.67
CA VAL A 293 8.16 -0.17 25.59
C VAL A 293 7.64 -0.49 26.98
N ILE A 294 6.56 0.18 27.38
CA ILE A 294 5.82 -0.18 28.59
C ILE A 294 4.46 -0.77 28.19
N ARG A 295 3.93 -1.65 29.04
CA ARG A 295 2.59 -2.20 28.84
C ARG A 295 1.61 -1.05 28.75
N GLN A 296 0.88 -1.01 27.65
CA GLN A 296 -0.16 -0.01 27.45
C GLN A 296 -1.35 -0.42 28.27
N SER A 297 -1.85 0.52 29.07
CA SER A 297 -3.15 0.41 29.71
C SER A 297 -3.93 1.63 29.26
N HIS A 298 -4.78 1.42 28.27
CA HIS A 298 -5.70 2.46 27.83
C HIS A 298 -7.01 2.20 28.55
N LYS A 299 -7.47 3.18 29.34
CA LYS A 299 -8.77 3.13 30.00
C LYS A 299 -9.88 3.31 28.95
N ILE A 300 -10.00 2.36 28.02
CA ILE A 300 -11.02 2.39 26.97
C ILE A 300 -12.42 2.44 27.60
N THR A 301 -12.56 1.92 28.82
CA THR A 301 -13.73 2.02 29.69
C THR A 301 -14.22 3.44 29.97
N VAL A 302 -13.40 4.48 29.74
CA VAL A 302 -13.82 5.90 29.88
C VAL A 302 -14.13 6.58 28.54
N ALA A 303 -14.16 5.85 27.44
CA ALA A 303 -14.36 6.38 26.09
C ALA A 303 -15.78 6.92 25.80
N GLY A 304 -16.71 6.83 26.76
CA GLY A 304 -18.08 7.34 26.63
C GLY A 304 -19.06 6.36 25.98
N ASP A 305 -20.25 6.87 25.67
CA ASP A 305 -21.38 6.09 25.16
C ASP A 305 -21.21 5.66 23.70
N PHE A 306 -21.90 4.58 23.33
CA PHE A 306 -21.97 4.07 21.96
C PHE A 306 -23.43 3.91 21.49
N PRO A 307 -23.79 4.40 20.30
CA PRO A 307 -22.93 5.18 19.38
C PRO A 307 -22.54 6.55 19.99
N PRO A 308 -21.39 7.12 19.61
CA PRO A 308 -20.95 8.40 20.16
C PRO A 308 -21.92 9.52 19.78
N GLU A 309 -22.26 10.41 20.72
CA GLU A 309 -23.17 11.55 20.47
C GLU A 309 -22.72 12.43 19.31
N LYS A 310 -21.40 12.58 19.14
CA LYS A 310 -20.78 13.28 18.02
C LYS A 310 -19.77 12.35 17.35
N PRO A 311 -19.68 12.35 16.00
CA PRO A 311 -18.67 11.59 15.31
C PRO A 311 -17.27 11.89 15.85
N LEU A 312 -16.51 10.86 16.16
CA LEU A 312 -15.13 11.01 16.62
C LEU A 312 -14.28 11.50 15.44
N LYS A 313 -13.62 12.65 15.61
CA LYS A 313 -12.84 13.30 14.55
C LYS A 313 -11.36 12.94 14.66
N ALA A 314 -10.93 11.95 13.89
CA ALA A 314 -9.53 11.72 13.53
C ALA A 314 -9.26 12.23 12.10
N ALA A 315 -8.06 11.99 11.55
CA ALA A 315 -7.81 12.23 10.13
C ALA A 315 -8.81 11.43 9.27
N GLU A 316 -9.38 12.07 8.24
CA GLU A 316 -10.54 11.54 7.49
C GLU A 316 -10.31 10.11 6.97
N LYS A 317 -9.10 9.81 6.49
CA LYS A 317 -8.73 8.49 5.97
C LYS A 317 -9.03 7.34 6.94
N TYR A 318 -8.93 7.58 8.25
CA TYR A 318 -9.14 6.55 9.27
C TYR A 318 -10.60 6.18 9.52
N SER A 319 -11.53 6.84 8.84
CA SER A 319 -12.97 6.54 8.89
C SER A 319 -13.52 6.09 7.54
N LYS A 320 -12.68 6.04 6.48
CA LYS A 320 -13.09 5.69 5.13
C LYS A 320 -12.70 4.24 4.80
N PRO A 321 -13.42 3.59 3.87
CA PRO A 321 -12.93 2.38 3.23
C PRO A 321 -11.62 2.68 2.51
N GLU A 322 -10.72 1.72 2.51
CA GLU A 322 -9.51 1.75 1.69
C GLU A 322 -9.18 0.33 1.24
N PRO A 323 -8.31 0.17 0.22
CA PRO A 323 -7.92 -1.14 -0.26
C PRO A 323 -7.47 -2.04 0.92
N GLY A 324 -8.07 -3.23 1.05
CA GLY A 324 -7.73 -4.23 2.07
C GLY A 324 -8.53 -4.03 3.36
N ILE A 325 -9.21 -2.90 3.50
CA ILE A 325 -10.05 -2.51 4.62
C ILE A 325 -11.38 -1.99 4.05
N GLU A 326 -12.11 -2.89 3.39
CA GLU A 326 -13.38 -2.61 2.71
C GLU A 326 -14.53 -2.38 3.73
N SER A 327 -14.44 -1.33 4.55
CA SER A 327 -15.39 -1.05 5.64
C SER A 327 -16.82 -0.74 5.20
N ASP A 328 -17.03 -0.49 3.91
CA ASP A 328 -18.32 -0.31 3.26
C ASP A 328 -18.89 -1.60 2.64
N PHE A 329 -18.15 -2.72 2.70
CA PHE A 329 -18.63 -4.00 2.22
C PHE A 329 -19.83 -4.47 3.06
N GLU A 330 -20.93 -4.82 2.39
CA GLU A 330 -22.22 -5.09 3.03
C GLU A 330 -22.15 -6.16 4.12
N GLU A 331 -21.39 -7.26 3.90
CA GLU A 331 -21.23 -8.32 4.89
C GLU A 331 -20.50 -7.83 6.15
N ILE A 332 -19.48 -6.98 6.00
CA ILE A 332 -18.75 -6.37 7.12
C ILE A 332 -19.65 -5.41 7.89
N VAL A 333 -20.38 -4.54 7.18
CA VAL A 333 -21.32 -3.59 7.80
C VAL A 333 -22.39 -4.33 8.60
N ASN A 334 -23.01 -5.35 8.00
CA ASN A 334 -24.05 -6.13 8.65
C ASN A 334 -23.50 -6.88 9.87
N LYS A 335 -22.33 -7.53 9.74
CA LYS A 335 -21.73 -8.26 10.86
C LYS A 335 -21.28 -7.33 11.98
N ALA A 336 -20.67 -6.19 11.66
CA ALA A 336 -20.23 -5.23 12.67
C ALA A 336 -21.41 -4.68 13.47
N ASN A 337 -22.51 -4.30 12.80
CA ASN A 337 -23.75 -3.86 13.46
C ASN A 337 -24.39 -4.96 14.31
N GLU A 338 -24.36 -6.22 13.87
CA GLU A 338 -24.81 -7.36 14.67
C GLU A 338 -23.98 -7.52 15.96
N VAL A 339 -22.66 -7.47 15.84
CA VAL A 339 -21.72 -7.66 16.96
C VAL A 339 -21.89 -6.57 18.02
N VAL A 340 -22.12 -5.31 17.61
CA VAL A 340 -22.24 -4.18 18.54
C VAL A 340 -23.67 -3.90 19.01
N LYS A 341 -24.67 -4.69 18.56
CA LYS A 341 -26.11 -4.44 18.78
C LYS A 341 -26.53 -4.18 20.24
N LYS A 342 -25.82 -4.79 21.21
CA LYS A 342 -26.11 -4.66 22.65
C LYS A 342 -25.09 -3.80 23.40
N CYS A 343 -24.09 -3.26 22.71
CA CYS A 343 -23.05 -2.43 23.32
C CYS A 343 -23.62 -1.06 23.67
N LYS A 344 -23.30 -0.58 24.88
CA LYS A 344 -23.75 0.74 25.36
C LYS A 344 -22.64 1.77 25.38
N THR A 345 -21.38 1.31 25.39
CA THR A 345 -20.19 2.16 25.46
C THR A 345 -19.24 1.86 24.31
N ILE A 346 -18.38 2.82 23.97
CA ILE A 346 -17.34 2.62 22.94
C ILE A 346 -16.42 1.47 23.36
N ALA A 347 -16.14 1.34 24.67
CA ALA A 347 -15.39 0.23 25.24
C ALA A 347 -16.01 -1.13 24.89
N ASP A 348 -17.32 -1.27 25.09
CA ASP A 348 -18.04 -2.51 24.80
C ASP A 348 -18.01 -2.84 23.30
N ALA A 349 -18.18 -1.83 22.44
CA ALA A 349 -18.18 -2.01 20.98
C ALA A 349 -16.81 -2.46 20.47
N VAL A 350 -15.73 -1.78 20.89
CA VAL A 350 -14.36 -2.13 20.54
C VAL A 350 -14.01 -3.54 21.02
N LYS A 351 -14.37 -3.87 22.27
CA LYS A 351 -14.12 -5.19 22.86
C LYS A 351 -14.89 -6.30 22.17
N ALA A 352 -16.16 -6.05 21.82
CA ALA A 352 -16.99 -7.00 21.09
C ALA A 352 -16.37 -7.31 19.72
N ILE A 353 -16.02 -6.28 18.94
CA ILE A 353 -15.41 -6.46 17.61
C ILE A 353 -14.06 -7.17 17.71
N ASN A 354 -13.17 -6.73 18.60
CA ASN A 354 -11.84 -7.35 18.74
C ASN A 354 -11.93 -8.84 19.06
N LEU A 355 -12.76 -9.19 20.04
CA LEU A 355 -12.95 -10.58 20.46
C LEU A 355 -13.72 -11.40 19.42
N TRP A 356 -14.61 -10.78 18.66
CA TRP A 356 -15.28 -11.45 17.56
C TRP A 356 -14.28 -11.87 16.48
N VAL A 357 -13.42 -10.96 16.01
CA VAL A 357 -12.38 -11.29 15.01
C VAL A 357 -11.40 -12.32 15.55
N LYS A 358 -11.02 -12.21 16.83
CA LYS A 358 -10.17 -13.21 17.49
C LYS A 358 -10.76 -14.61 17.40
N ASN A 359 -12.04 -14.75 17.70
CA ASN A 359 -12.71 -16.04 17.85
C ASN A 359 -13.24 -16.62 16.54
N ASN A 360 -13.48 -15.80 15.51
CA ASN A 360 -14.12 -16.23 14.25
C ASN A 360 -13.17 -16.22 13.04
N VAL A 361 -11.94 -15.73 13.20
CA VAL A 361 -10.92 -15.77 12.14
C VAL A 361 -9.76 -16.66 12.60
N GLU A 362 -9.58 -17.81 11.98
CA GLU A 362 -8.47 -18.71 12.29
C GLU A 362 -7.14 -18.15 11.78
N CYS A 363 -6.05 -18.35 12.54
CA CYS A 363 -4.73 -17.97 12.06
C CYS A 363 -4.29 -18.91 10.93
N ALA A 364 -3.97 -18.35 9.78
CA ALA A 364 -3.52 -19.09 8.60
C ALA A 364 -2.29 -18.43 7.96
N PRO A 365 -1.40 -19.18 7.29
CA PRO A 365 -0.21 -18.62 6.64
C PRO A 365 -0.56 -17.97 5.29
N GLN A 366 -1.70 -17.27 5.24
CA GLN A 366 -2.17 -16.55 4.07
C GLN A 366 -2.68 -15.17 4.46
N ARG A 367 -2.48 -14.18 3.59
CA ARG A 367 -2.92 -12.81 3.77
C ARG A 367 -4.09 -12.47 2.85
N TYR A 368 -5.18 -12.00 3.44
CA TYR A 368 -6.40 -11.63 2.73
C TYR A 368 -6.79 -10.16 3.00
N SER A 369 -7.67 -9.61 2.16
CA SER A 369 -8.40 -8.38 2.46
C SER A 369 -9.40 -8.57 3.59
N ALA A 370 -9.96 -7.48 4.13
CA ALA A 370 -11.05 -7.56 5.10
C ALA A 370 -12.28 -8.24 4.50
N LYS A 371 -12.63 -7.93 3.25
CA LYS A 371 -13.74 -8.56 2.51
C LYS A 371 -13.57 -10.08 2.39
N GLU A 372 -12.38 -10.56 2.11
CA GLU A 372 -12.11 -12.00 2.02
C GLU A 372 -12.07 -12.64 3.40
N ALA A 373 -11.50 -11.94 4.39
CA ALA A 373 -11.40 -12.44 5.76
C ALA A 373 -12.76 -12.71 6.40
N ILE A 374 -13.75 -11.83 6.17
CA ILE A 374 -15.11 -12.01 6.71
C ILE A 374 -15.78 -13.26 6.14
N THR A 375 -15.59 -13.53 4.85
CA THR A 375 -16.19 -14.67 4.15
C THR A 375 -15.44 -15.98 4.42
N LEU A 376 -14.10 -15.95 4.47
CA LEU A 376 -13.26 -17.14 4.61
C LEU A 376 -13.05 -17.57 6.06
N GLY A 377 -13.15 -16.64 7.02
CA GLY A 377 -12.92 -16.92 8.43
C GLY A 377 -11.49 -17.34 8.77
N LYS A 378 -10.48 -16.93 7.97
CA LYS A 378 -9.07 -17.25 8.24
C LYS A 378 -8.10 -16.22 7.66
N GLY A 379 -6.88 -16.16 8.20
CA GLY A 379 -5.78 -15.34 7.68
C GLY A 379 -4.69 -15.06 8.71
N ASP A 380 -3.63 -14.36 8.28
CA ASP A 380 -2.53 -13.94 9.14
C ASP A 380 -2.91 -12.80 10.11
N CYS A 381 -1.98 -12.38 10.98
CA CYS A 381 -2.20 -11.28 11.93
C CYS A 381 -2.60 -9.98 11.22
N HIS A 382 -2.07 -9.72 10.03
CA HIS A 382 -2.41 -8.55 9.23
C HIS A 382 -3.84 -8.62 8.67
N THR A 383 -4.27 -9.79 8.20
CA THR A 383 -5.66 -10.06 7.80
C THR A 383 -6.63 -9.82 8.94
N LYS A 384 -6.31 -10.32 10.15
CA LYS A 384 -7.12 -10.09 11.36
C LYS A 384 -7.18 -8.60 11.72
N ALA A 385 -6.06 -7.88 11.61
CA ALA A 385 -6.02 -6.43 11.82
C ALA A 385 -6.89 -5.67 10.80
N ARG A 386 -6.80 -6.02 9.51
CA ARG A 386 -7.63 -5.45 8.44
C ARG A 386 -9.12 -5.60 8.70
N LEU A 387 -9.57 -6.82 8.99
CA LEU A 387 -10.99 -7.06 9.28
C LEU A 387 -11.44 -6.30 10.52
N CYS A 388 -10.63 -6.28 11.58
CA CYS A 388 -10.95 -5.56 12.80
C CYS A 388 -11.08 -4.05 12.55
N VAL A 389 -10.15 -3.44 11.81
CA VAL A 389 -10.25 -2.03 11.40
C VAL A 389 -11.49 -1.78 10.53
N ALA A 390 -11.77 -2.66 9.57
CA ALA A 390 -12.93 -2.51 8.68
C ALA A 390 -14.24 -2.54 9.47
N MET A 391 -14.39 -3.46 10.42
CA MET A 391 -15.55 -3.55 11.30
C MET A 391 -15.69 -2.33 12.23
N LEU A 392 -14.58 -1.80 12.77
CA LEU A 392 -14.59 -0.59 13.59
C LEU A 392 -15.04 0.63 12.77
N ARG A 393 -14.47 0.82 11.57
CA ARG A 393 -14.85 1.91 10.66
C ARG A 393 -16.30 1.81 10.20
N ALA A 394 -16.80 0.60 9.96
CA ALA A 394 -18.19 0.33 9.57
C ALA A 394 -19.22 0.80 10.61
N VAL A 395 -18.83 0.86 11.90
CA VAL A 395 -19.68 1.35 13.00
C VAL A 395 -19.32 2.78 13.42
N GLY A 396 -18.56 3.51 12.61
CA GLY A 396 -18.24 4.92 12.82
C GLY A 396 -17.09 5.19 13.80
N LEU A 397 -16.28 4.19 14.14
CA LEU A 397 -15.09 4.36 14.99
C LEU A 397 -13.84 4.46 14.12
N PRO A 398 -13.11 5.60 14.13
CA PRO A 398 -11.89 5.73 13.35
C PRO A 398 -10.82 4.75 13.84
N ALA A 399 -10.22 3.99 12.93
CA ALA A 399 -9.27 2.95 13.28
C ALA A 399 -8.15 2.83 12.23
N ARG A 400 -6.98 2.33 12.67
CA ARG A 400 -5.79 2.15 11.82
C ARG A 400 -5.01 0.90 12.20
N ILE A 401 -4.25 0.38 11.25
CA ILE A 401 -3.32 -0.74 11.48
C ILE A 401 -1.99 -0.18 11.97
N VAL A 402 -1.49 -0.77 13.06
CA VAL A 402 -0.12 -0.57 13.53
C VAL A 402 0.70 -1.79 13.18
N ARG A 403 1.94 -1.57 12.75
CA ARG A 403 2.86 -2.61 12.33
C ARG A 403 4.18 -2.53 13.06
N GLY A 404 4.74 -3.72 13.28
CA GLY A 404 6.03 -3.86 13.93
C GLY A 404 6.29 -5.31 14.27
N VAL A 405 6.76 -5.56 15.48
CA VAL A 405 7.17 -6.90 15.92
C VAL A 405 6.72 -7.22 17.33
N LEU A 406 6.55 -8.52 17.58
CA LEU A 406 6.43 -9.09 18.92
C LEU A 406 7.79 -9.62 19.39
N TYR A 407 8.21 -9.22 20.58
CA TYR A 407 9.34 -9.87 21.26
C TYR A 407 8.88 -11.12 22.03
N VAL A 408 9.39 -12.28 21.65
CA VAL A 408 9.06 -13.59 22.26
C VAL A 408 10.33 -14.41 22.45
N ASP A 409 10.70 -14.67 23.70
CA ASP A 409 11.81 -15.56 24.09
C ASP A 409 13.11 -15.32 23.29
N GLY A 410 13.54 -14.06 23.20
CA GLY A 410 14.76 -13.69 22.49
C GLY A 410 14.62 -13.54 20.98
N LYS A 411 13.41 -13.76 20.42
CA LYS A 411 13.12 -13.65 19.00
C LYS A 411 12.13 -12.53 18.71
N LEU A 412 12.17 -12.03 17.49
CA LEU A 412 11.19 -11.11 16.95
C LEU A 412 10.28 -11.87 15.98
N ILE A 413 8.99 -11.56 16.04
CA ILE A 413 7.96 -12.11 15.15
C ILE A 413 7.28 -10.93 14.48
N ASP A 414 7.12 -10.97 13.17
CA ASP A 414 6.39 -9.94 12.44
C ASP A 414 4.94 -9.88 12.92
N HIS A 415 4.45 -8.68 13.21
CA HIS A 415 3.11 -8.54 13.76
C HIS A 415 2.40 -7.28 13.29
N SER A 416 1.08 -7.37 13.25
CA SER A 416 0.17 -6.26 12.96
C SER A 416 -0.99 -6.30 13.95
N TRP A 417 -1.35 -5.14 14.47
CA TRP A 417 -2.47 -4.97 15.39
C TRP A 417 -3.21 -3.68 15.04
N VAL A 418 -4.15 -3.26 15.90
CA VAL A 418 -5.07 -2.17 15.62
C VAL A 418 -4.96 -1.08 16.67
N GLU A 419 -5.07 0.17 16.23
CA GLU A 419 -5.37 1.30 17.10
C GLU A 419 -6.72 1.90 16.70
N VAL A 420 -7.57 2.20 17.68
CA VAL A 420 -8.87 2.86 17.51
C VAL A 420 -8.84 4.23 18.20
N PHE A 421 -9.30 5.27 17.51
CA PHE A 421 -9.40 6.59 18.09
C PHE A 421 -10.66 6.69 18.95
N ILE A 422 -10.48 6.95 20.24
CA ILE A 422 -11.56 6.98 21.25
C ILE A 422 -11.84 8.39 21.78
N GLY A 423 -11.40 9.41 21.03
CA GLY A 423 -11.72 10.82 21.27
C GLY A 423 -10.51 11.68 21.62
N PRO A 424 -10.62 13.01 21.47
CA PRO A 424 -9.47 13.94 21.57
C PRO A 424 -8.73 13.92 22.92
N GLY A 425 -9.43 13.61 24.02
CA GLY A 425 -8.84 13.57 25.36
C GLY A 425 -8.14 12.24 25.70
N LEU A 426 -8.40 11.17 24.92
CA LEU A 426 -7.91 9.83 25.19
C LEU A 426 -6.99 9.30 24.08
N GLY A 427 -7.15 9.78 22.86
CA GLY A 427 -6.28 9.45 21.74
C GLY A 427 -6.54 8.07 21.13
N TRP A 428 -5.47 7.43 20.69
CA TRP A 428 -5.47 6.14 20.01
C TRP A 428 -5.28 5.01 21.00
N ALA A 429 -6.30 4.17 21.18
CA ALA A 429 -6.23 3.01 22.04
C ALA A 429 -5.82 1.76 21.22
N PRO A 430 -4.78 1.03 21.64
CA PRO A 430 -4.31 -0.17 20.95
C PRO A 430 -5.11 -1.41 21.39
N LEU A 431 -5.34 -2.32 20.44
CA LEU A 431 -5.94 -3.63 20.63
C LEU A 431 -5.34 -4.63 19.63
N ASP A 432 -5.36 -5.91 19.96
CA ASP A 432 -4.83 -6.97 19.10
C ASP A 432 -5.87 -8.10 18.89
N PRO A 433 -6.45 -8.22 17.68
CA PRO A 433 -7.40 -9.28 17.36
C PRO A 433 -6.75 -10.66 17.22
N THR A 434 -5.42 -10.74 17.15
CA THR A 434 -4.67 -12.00 17.13
C THR A 434 -4.51 -12.56 18.53
N THR A 435 -4.00 -11.77 19.47
CA THR A 435 -3.84 -12.22 20.86
C THR A 435 -5.14 -12.13 21.66
N GLY A 436 -6.08 -11.28 21.23
CA GLY A 436 -7.30 -10.93 21.96
C GLY A 436 -7.08 -9.91 23.06
N GLU A 437 -5.96 -9.19 23.02
CA GLU A 437 -5.70 -8.08 23.94
C GLU A 437 -6.59 -6.90 23.61
N VAL A 438 -7.31 -6.44 24.62
CA VAL A 438 -8.19 -5.28 24.64
C VAL A 438 -8.15 -4.77 26.08
N ASP A 439 -8.10 -3.46 26.29
CA ASP A 439 -7.82 -2.77 27.56
C ASP A 439 -6.31 -2.64 27.89
N GLU A 440 -5.54 -3.71 27.74
CA GLU A 440 -4.09 -3.69 27.89
C GLU A 440 -3.37 -4.38 26.73
N ILE A 441 -2.25 -3.81 26.28
CA ILE A 441 -1.36 -4.39 25.28
C ILE A 441 0.03 -4.55 25.89
N SER A 442 0.57 -5.77 25.84
CA SER A 442 1.84 -6.12 26.47
C SER A 442 3.02 -5.30 25.93
N ALA A 443 4.05 -5.13 26.75
CA ALA A 443 5.30 -4.49 26.35
C ALA A 443 6.11 -5.28 25.30
N ARG A 444 5.59 -6.43 24.83
CA ARG A 444 6.18 -7.19 23.71
C ARG A 444 5.89 -6.56 22.36
N HIS A 445 4.86 -5.70 22.26
CA HIS A 445 4.45 -5.03 21.03
C HIS A 445 5.33 -3.81 20.77
N ILE A 446 6.29 -3.97 19.86
CA ILE A 446 7.18 -2.90 19.42
C ILE A 446 6.62 -2.33 18.11
N SER A 447 6.11 -1.09 18.15
CA SER A 447 5.60 -0.40 16.95
C SER A 447 6.73 0.16 16.12
N LEU A 448 6.61 0.10 14.80
CA LEU A 448 7.62 0.59 13.87
C LEU A 448 7.02 1.45 12.76
N TRP A 449 5.85 1.08 12.22
CA TRP A 449 5.21 1.76 11.08
C TRP A 449 3.68 1.73 11.17
N LEU A 450 3.02 2.60 10.41
CA LEU A 450 1.58 2.57 10.20
C LEU A 450 1.25 2.01 8.80
N GLU A 451 0.15 1.27 8.73
CA GLU A 451 -0.63 0.94 7.51
C GLU A 451 0.03 0.07 6.42
N ASP A 452 1.35 0.08 6.21
CA ASP A 452 1.95 -0.51 4.99
C ASP A 452 1.74 -2.03 4.84
N ASP A 453 1.35 -2.49 3.66
CA ASP A 453 1.23 -3.92 3.35
C ASP A 453 2.59 -4.62 3.28
N GLU A 454 3.59 -3.88 2.83
CA GLU A 454 4.99 -4.28 2.71
C GLU A 454 5.83 -3.30 3.54
N PRO A 455 6.22 -3.66 4.78
CA PRO A 455 7.09 -2.78 5.57
C PRO A 455 8.43 -2.59 4.87
N PRO A 456 9.15 -1.52 5.19
CA PRO A 456 10.53 -1.37 4.76
C PRO A 456 11.49 -2.41 5.41
N VAL A 457 11.07 -3.07 6.50
CA VAL A 457 11.84 -4.10 7.23
C VAL A 457 10.92 -5.19 7.81
N TYR A 458 11.37 -6.44 7.78
CA TYR A 458 10.76 -7.56 8.49
C TYR A 458 11.53 -7.94 9.75
N ALA A 459 10.91 -8.72 10.65
CA ALA A 459 11.50 -9.14 11.92
C ALA A 459 12.90 -9.77 11.76
N LYS A 460 13.13 -10.52 10.67
CA LYS A 460 14.42 -11.14 10.34
C LYS A 460 15.57 -10.14 10.12
N ASP A 461 15.28 -8.90 9.75
CA ASP A 461 16.27 -7.87 9.46
C ASP A 461 16.39 -6.84 10.61
N ILE A 462 15.76 -7.12 11.77
CA ILE A 462 15.84 -6.29 12.97
C ILE A 462 16.73 -6.98 14.01
N LYS A 463 17.72 -6.25 14.50
CA LYS A 463 18.52 -6.66 15.65
C LYS A 463 18.02 -5.94 16.89
N LEU A 464 17.60 -6.70 17.91
CA LEU A 464 17.21 -6.18 19.23
C LEU A 464 18.06 -6.81 20.33
N GLU A 465 18.83 -5.98 21.01
CA GLU A 465 19.61 -6.37 22.19
C GLU A 465 18.84 -5.96 23.45
N VAL A 466 18.15 -6.92 24.07
CA VAL A 466 17.31 -6.65 25.24
C VAL A 466 18.17 -6.48 26.50
N GLU A 467 18.13 -5.28 27.07
CA GLU A 467 18.73 -4.97 28.37
C GLU A 467 17.83 -5.41 29.52
N LYS A 468 16.51 -5.29 29.33
CA LYS A 468 15.53 -5.54 30.41
C LYS A 468 14.18 -5.95 29.85
N PHE A 469 13.66 -7.07 30.34
CA PHE A 469 12.29 -7.52 30.13
C PHE A 469 11.68 -7.94 31.47
N LYS A 470 10.49 -7.44 31.81
CA LYS A 470 9.81 -7.68 33.10
C LYS A 470 8.36 -8.07 32.94
#